data_AF-A0A4Q3MJV3-F1
#
_entry.id   AF-A0A4Q3MJV3-F1
#
_cell.length_a   1.000
_cell.length_b   1.000
_cell.length_c   1.000
_cell.angle_alpha   90.00
_cell.angle_beta   90.00
_cell.angle_gamma   90.00
#
_symmetry.space_group_name_H-M   'P 1'
#
loop_
_entity.id
_entity.type
_entity.pdbx_description
1 polymer ?
#
loop_
_entity_poly.entity_id
_entity_poly.type
_entity_poly.pdbx_seq_one_letter_code
_entity_poly.pdbx_strand_id
1 'polypeptide(L)'
;MRFLKSLWRRVEAELPAAVAPQPTILAPLPNGANPIHRFIDDMRLPREEHRRDLELRLGVRPDPIYRSDAVIFDAAIGIPGAMAPWIARSDAGMPPQFPITRFSALTWFQDDAHANLDRTARYLEAWFGPAEIGKQWNTLIATWRSGIAEVGLIAWPPAWQSGDLRNDAEDRQPRLRTACHVNVATGFCLSMSERERDWVAGFQPIAFDGSVGTARMARAGTSAPYDTALEYARAPETLAASWQGSLGLSFGDEALIIVSDQLFVVPRESIIELEVLRLTPAKGGGGSSLHARCRTQAKARDAQTLFLAQASDPDGMNGLGRQLAARLGCPVEIGPYFPDA
;
A
#
# COMPACT_ATOMS: atom_id res chain seq x y z
N MET A 1 32.70 -22.17 -22.73
CA MET A 1 31.94 -20.97 -22.28
C MET A 1 30.50 -21.24 -21.82
N ARG A 2 29.93 -22.46 -21.90
CA ARG A 2 28.60 -22.77 -21.32
C ARG A 2 28.62 -23.19 -19.83
N PHE A 3 29.77 -23.62 -19.31
CA PHE A 3 29.92 -24.06 -17.91
C PHE A 3 30.09 -22.90 -16.90
N LEU A 4 30.52 -21.71 -17.35
CA LEU A 4 30.68 -20.53 -16.49
C LEU A 4 29.36 -19.79 -16.23
N LYS A 5 28.35 -19.88 -17.12
CA LYS A 5 27.04 -19.25 -16.92
C LYS A 5 26.14 -19.97 -15.90
N SER A 6 26.32 -21.29 -15.70
CA SER A 6 25.56 -22.03 -14.67
C SER A 6 26.15 -21.83 -13.27
N LEU A 7 27.44 -21.55 -13.16
CA LEU A 7 28.09 -21.27 -11.88
C LEU A 7 27.67 -19.90 -11.33
N TRP A 8 27.55 -18.87 -12.18
CA TRP A 8 27.07 -17.54 -11.76
C TRP A 8 25.58 -17.53 -11.35
N ARG A 9 24.72 -18.32 -11.98
CA ARG A 9 23.31 -18.47 -11.56
C ARG A 9 23.14 -19.26 -10.25
N ARG A 10 24.09 -20.13 -9.89
CA ARG A 10 24.09 -20.83 -8.59
C ARG A 10 24.64 -19.96 -7.47
N VAL A 11 25.59 -19.06 -7.74
CA VAL A 11 26.15 -18.16 -6.73
C VAL A 11 25.20 -16.98 -6.43
N GLU A 12 24.38 -16.51 -7.38
CA GLU A 12 23.29 -15.56 -7.07
C GLU A 12 22.13 -16.19 -6.29
N ALA A 13 21.97 -17.52 -6.34
CA ALA A 13 20.97 -18.24 -5.55
C ALA A 13 21.39 -18.50 -4.10
N GLU A 14 22.66 -18.27 -3.75
CA GLU A 14 23.23 -18.51 -2.41
C GLU A 14 23.72 -17.24 -1.70
N LEU A 15 23.65 -16.07 -2.34
CA LEU A 15 23.75 -14.81 -1.62
C LEU A 15 22.41 -14.54 -0.94
N PRO A 16 22.34 -14.41 0.40
CA PRO A 16 21.11 -13.96 1.03
C PRO A 16 20.73 -12.64 0.38
N ALA A 17 19.51 -12.56 -0.15
CA ALA A 17 18.95 -11.30 -0.62
C ALA A 17 19.23 -10.26 0.47
N ALA A 18 19.90 -9.15 0.12
CA ALA A 18 20.21 -8.10 1.07
C ALA A 18 18.95 -7.81 1.88
N VAL A 19 19.02 -8.01 3.20
CA VAL A 19 17.87 -7.84 4.09
C VAL A 19 17.42 -6.40 3.92
N ALA A 20 16.17 -6.21 3.47
CA ALA A 20 15.63 -4.88 3.31
C ALA A 20 15.69 -4.15 4.67
N PRO A 21 16.06 -2.85 4.68
CA PRO A 21 16.16 -2.10 5.93
C PRO A 21 14.82 -2.15 6.66
N GLN A 22 14.88 -2.31 7.98
CA GLN A 22 13.67 -2.40 8.79
C GLN A 22 13.16 -0.99 9.11
N PRO A 23 11.82 -0.78 9.17
CA PRO A 23 11.29 0.50 9.63
C PRO A 23 11.72 0.81 11.05
N THR A 24 12.18 2.03 11.30
CA THR A 24 12.37 2.55 12.66
C THR A 24 11.01 2.71 13.33
N ILE A 25 10.77 1.95 14.41
CA ILE A 25 9.53 2.02 15.17
C ILE A 25 9.61 3.16 16.19
N LEU A 26 8.69 4.11 16.06
CA LEU A 26 8.59 5.29 16.91
C LEU A 26 7.61 5.04 18.05
N ALA A 27 8.10 5.23 19.28
CA ALA A 27 7.25 5.27 20.45
C ALA A 27 6.30 6.49 20.38
N PRO A 28 5.10 6.40 20.98
CA PRO A 28 4.25 7.56 21.20
C PRO A 28 5.01 8.65 21.97
N LEU A 29 4.67 9.91 21.72
CA LEU A 29 5.17 11.05 22.48
C LEU A 29 4.74 10.96 23.96
N PRO A 30 5.36 11.73 24.89
CA PRO A 30 5.02 11.67 26.31
C PRO A 30 3.55 11.94 26.64
N ASN A 31 2.82 12.66 25.78
CA ASN A 31 1.39 12.91 25.89
C ASN A 31 0.51 11.83 25.22
N GLY A 32 1.10 10.72 24.78
CA GLY A 32 0.43 9.64 24.06
C GLY A 32 0.19 9.91 22.56
N ALA A 33 0.54 11.10 22.05
CA ALA A 33 0.31 11.44 20.66
C ALA A 33 1.24 10.69 19.71
N ASN A 34 0.75 10.39 18.51
CA ASN A 34 1.56 9.81 17.46
C ASN A 34 2.54 10.87 16.91
N PRO A 35 3.87 10.62 16.91
CA PRO A 35 4.86 11.58 16.43
C PRO A 35 4.70 11.93 14.95
N ILE A 36 4.21 11.01 14.12
CA ILE A 36 3.95 11.27 12.69
C ILE A 36 2.74 12.18 12.52
N HIS A 37 1.68 12.01 13.33
CA HIS A 37 0.53 12.93 13.34
C HIS A 37 0.96 14.34 13.74
N ARG A 38 1.79 14.46 14.78
CA ARG A 38 2.37 15.75 15.17
C ARG A 38 3.17 16.39 14.04
N PHE A 39 4.02 15.61 13.35
CA PHE A 39 4.76 16.13 12.18
C PHE A 39 3.82 16.65 11.09
N ILE A 40 2.77 15.89 10.76
CA ILE A 40 1.78 16.30 9.75
C ILE A 40 1.10 17.62 10.17
N ASP A 41 0.69 17.72 11.43
CA ASP A 41 0.04 18.92 11.98
C ASP A 41 1.00 20.13 11.98
N ASP A 42 2.25 19.93 12.38
CA ASP A 42 3.29 20.98 12.37
C ASP A 42 3.67 21.41 10.94
N MET A 43 3.56 20.51 9.95
CA MET A 43 3.68 20.84 8.52
C MET A 43 2.41 21.53 7.96
N ARG A 44 1.35 21.71 8.76
CA ARG A 44 0.06 22.27 8.36
C ARG A 44 -0.66 21.47 7.27
N LEU A 45 -0.51 20.15 7.30
CA LEU A 45 -1.18 19.24 6.38
C LEU A 45 -2.53 18.79 6.97
N PRO A 46 -3.65 18.91 6.23
CA PRO A 46 -4.99 18.72 6.80
C PRO A 46 -5.41 17.25 6.86
N ARG A 47 -4.80 16.45 7.75
CA ARG A 47 -5.05 15.00 7.84
C ARG A 47 -6.43 14.59 8.35
N GLU A 48 -7.15 15.49 8.99
CA GLU A 48 -8.48 15.20 9.58
C GLU A 48 -9.63 15.71 8.70
N GLU A 49 -9.35 16.57 7.72
CA GLU A 49 -10.37 17.10 6.82
C GLU A 49 -10.71 16.07 5.73
N HIS A 50 -12.00 15.94 5.42
CA HIS A 50 -12.43 15.06 4.34
C HIS A 50 -11.91 15.53 2.98
N ARG A 51 -11.52 14.58 2.14
CA ARG A 51 -11.04 14.81 0.77
C ARG A 51 -11.99 15.70 -0.02
N ARG A 52 -13.30 15.44 0.02
CA ARG A 52 -14.31 16.26 -0.67
C ARG A 52 -14.18 17.74 -0.34
N ASP A 53 -14.02 18.06 0.93
CA ASP A 53 -14.05 19.44 1.41
C ASP A 53 -12.72 20.15 1.04
N LEU A 54 -11.62 19.41 1.06
CA LEU A 54 -10.32 19.87 0.55
C LEU A 54 -10.34 20.11 -0.97
N GLU A 55 -10.89 19.19 -1.75
CA GLU A 55 -11.03 19.32 -3.21
C GLU A 55 -11.88 20.52 -3.58
N LEU A 56 -12.98 20.77 -2.85
CA LEU A 56 -13.83 21.95 -3.05
C LEU A 56 -13.11 23.25 -2.72
N ARG A 57 -12.32 23.26 -1.63
CA ARG A 57 -11.66 24.45 -1.11
C ARG A 57 -10.40 24.83 -1.88
N LEU A 58 -9.59 23.84 -2.26
CA LEU A 58 -8.26 24.02 -2.86
C LEU A 58 -8.24 23.77 -4.38
N GLY A 59 -9.28 23.09 -4.90
CA GLY A 59 -9.34 22.61 -6.26
C GLY A 59 -8.45 21.39 -6.50
N VAL A 60 -8.82 20.59 -7.50
CA VAL A 60 -7.97 19.54 -8.06
C VAL A 60 -7.24 20.12 -9.26
N ARG A 61 -5.91 20.00 -9.28
CA ARG A 61 -5.04 20.55 -10.33
C ARG A 61 -3.98 19.51 -10.71
N PRO A 62 -3.47 19.52 -11.95
CA PRO A 62 -2.33 18.68 -12.32
C PRO A 62 -1.13 19.01 -11.43
N ASP A 63 -0.52 17.99 -10.85
CA ASP A 63 0.68 18.17 -10.03
C ASP A 63 1.82 18.75 -10.89
N PRO A 64 2.69 19.63 -10.33
CA PRO A 64 3.68 20.34 -11.13
C PRO A 64 4.76 19.47 -11.79
N ILE A 65 4.87 18.20 -11.42
CA ILE A 65 5.97 17.30 -11.77
C ILE A 65 5.48 16.17 -12.68
N TYR A 66 4.58 15.33 -12.17
CA TYR A 66 4.01 14.17 -12.85
C TYR A 66 2.75 14.51 -13.66
N ARG A 67 2.14 15.70 -13.47
CA ARG A 67 0.89 16.13 -14.11
C ARG A 67 -0.32 15.22 -13.83
N SER A 68 -0.26 14.45 -12.76
CA SER A 68 -1.38 13.68 -12.23
C SER A 68 -2.33 14.58 -11.46
N ASP A 69 -3.62 14.25 -11.42
CA ASP A 69 -4.60 15.03 -10.66
C ASP A 69 -4.30 14.96 -9.15
N ALA A 70 -4.16 16.13 -8.53
CA ALA A 70 -3.79 16.26 -7.14
C ALA A 70 -4.41 17.49 -6.47
N VAL A 71 -4.56 17.42 -5.16
CA VAL A 71 -4.72 18.60 -4.30
C VAL A 71 -3.33 19.10 -3.92
N ILE A 72 -3.05 20.37 -4.19
CA ILE A 72 -1.76 21.02 -3.92
C ILE A 72 -1.90 21.88 -2.67
N PHE A 73 -1.05 21.66 -1.67
CA PHE A 73 -1.09 22.34 -0.37
C PHE A 73 -0.09 23.49 -0.31
N ASP A 74 -0.38 24.59 -1.02
CA ASP A 74 0.50 25.77 -1.13
C ASP A 74 0.80 26.45 0.23
N ALA A 75 -0.11 26.29 1.21
CA ALA A 75 0.05 26.86 2.55
C ALA A 75 0.76 25.92 3.55
N ALA A 76 1.05 24.67 3.16
CA ALA A 76 1.78 23.72 3.99
C ALA A 76 3.26 24.10 4.06
N ILE A 77 3.91 23.76 5.16
CA ILE A 77 5.34 24.01 5.34
C ILE A 77 6.13 22.99 4.51
N GLY A 78 6.90 23.49 3.54
CA GLY A 78 7.76 22.66 2.70
C GLY A 78 8.97 22.12 3.48
N ILE A 79 9.43 20.94 3.09
CA ILE A 79 10.69 20.38 3.56
C ILE A 79 11.88 20.95 2.77
N PRO A 80 13.10 21.01 3.34
CA PRO A 80 14.27 21.50 2.62
C PRO A 80 14.51 20.75 1.31
N GLY A 81 14.86 21.50 0.25
CA GLY A 81 15.09 20.93 -1.08
C GLY A 81 13.82 20.51 -1.82
N ALA A 82 12.62 20.82 -1.29
CA ALA A 82 11.36 20.51 -1.96
C ALA A 82 11.31 21.08 -3.39
N MET A 83 10.98 20.23 -4.36
CA MET A 83 10.87 20.59 -5.77
C MET A 83 9.52 21.25 -6.12
N ALA A 84 8.50 21.02 -5.30
CA ALA A 84 7.14 21.53 -5.41
C ALA A 84 6.47 21.51 -4.01
N PRO A 85 5.33 22.18 -3.81
CA PRO A 85 4.54 22.03 -2.58
C PRO A 85 4.13 20.58 -2.32
N TRP A 86 3.73 20.29 -1.07
CA TRP A 86 3.12 19.01 -0.74
C TRP A 86 1.89 18.77 -1.60
N ILE A 87 1.69 17.52 -1.99
CA ILE A 87 0.53 17.09 -2.75
C ILE A 87 -0.15 15.90 -2.07
N ALA A 88 -1.43 15.74 -2.38
CA ALA A 88 -2.13 14.48 -2.21
C ALA A 88 -2.79 14.14 -3.55
N ARG A 89 -2.57 12.92 -4.04
CA ARG A 89 -3.22 12.45 -5.26
C ARG A 89 -4.73 12.52 -5.09
N SER A 90 -5.43 13.02 -6.10
CA SER A 90 -6.89 13.09 -6.15
C SER A 90 -7.36 12.57 -7.49
N ASP A 91 -7.90 11.36 -7.48
CA ASP A 91 -8.57 10.80 -8.65
C ASP A 91 -9.98 10.38 -8.30
N ALA A 92 -10.84 10.35 -9.32
CA ALA A 92 -12.25 10.00 -9.15
C ALA A 92 -12.49 8.55 -8.72
N GLY A 93 -11.43 7.72 -8.67
CA GLY A 93 -11.46 6.37 -8.12
C GLY A 93 -11.23 6.30 -6.60
N MET A 94 -11.02 7.44 -5.94
CA MET A 94 -10.90 7.53 -4.48
C MET A 94 -12.24 7.92 -3.85
N PRO A 95 -12.68 7.28 -2.75
CA PRO A 95 -13.91 7.68 -2.07
C PRO A 95 -13.77 9.07 -1.43
N PRO A 96 -14.66 10.04 -1.74
CA PRO A 96 -14.48 11.44 -1.37
C PRO A 96 -14.78 11.74 0.11
N GLN A 97 -15.45 10.83 0.81
CA GLN A 97 -15.89 11.02 2.20
C GLN A 97 -14.77 10.85 3.23
N PHE A 98 -13.63 10.24 2.87
CA PHE A 98 -12.55 10.02 3.81
C PHE A 98 -11.51 11.14 3.77
N PRO A 99 -10.78 11.35 4.88
CA PRO A 99 -9.61 12.22 4.86
C PRO A 99 -8.52 11.73 3.90
N ILE A 100 -7.57 12.62 3.59
CA ILE A 100 -6.37 12.25 2.84
C ILE A 100 -5.54 11.25 3.65
N THR A 101 -5.20 10.11 3.05
CA THR A 101 -4.38 9.09 3.72
C THR A 101 -2.90 9.20 3.43
N ARG A 102 -2.52 9.89 2.35
CA ARG A 102 -1.13 10.04 1.92
C ARG A 102 -0.84 11.45 1.41
N PHE A 103 0.21 12.04 1.96
CA PHE A 103 0.84 13.23 1.42
C PHE A 103 2.19 12.85 0.82
N SER A 104 2.57 13.52 -0.26
CA SER A 104 3.84 13.29 -0.94
C SER A 104 4.56 14.60 -1.24
N ALA A 105 5.89 14.54 -1.17
CA ALA A 105 6.80 15.60 -1.59
C ALA A 105 8.02 14.99 -2.28
N LEU A 106 8.77 15.82 -2.98
CA LEU A 106 10.01 15.44 -3.68
C LEU A 106 11.10 16.39 -3.26
N THR A 107 12.25 15.87 -2.82
CA THR A 107 13.43 16.67 -2.50
C THR A 107 14.55 16.41 -3.48
N TRP A 108 15.30 17.46 -3.80
CA TRP A 108 16.51 17.36 -4.61
C TRP A 108 17.52 18.42 -4.17
N PHE A 109 18.78 18.01 -4.06
CA PHE A 109 19.89 18.88 -3.68
C PHE A 109 21.06 18.79 -4.66
N GLN A 110 21.30 17.61 -5.24
CA GLN A 110 22.36 17.36 -6.20
C GLN A 110 22.06 16.14 -7.07
N ASP A 111 22.85 15.90 -8.10
CA ASP A 111 22.70 14.75 -9.01
C ASP A 111 23.23 13.44 -8.42
N ASP A 112 22.78 13.09 -7.21
CA ASP A 112 23.09 11.84 -6.52
C ASP A 112 21.92 11.41 -5.63
N ALA A 113 21.32 10.27 -5.98
CA ALA A 113 20.18 9.70 -5.27
C ALA A 113 20.48 9.34 -3.81
N HIS A 114 21.70 8.86 -3.52
CA HIS A 114 22.10 8.50 -2.15
C HIS A 114 22.20 9.77 -1.31
N ALA A 115 22.89 10.78 -1.82
CA ALA A 115 23.05 12.05 -1.10
C ALA A 115 21.73 12.80 -0.89
N ASN A 116 20.81 12.74 -1.85
CA ASN A 116 19.49 13.37 -1.70
C ASN A 116 18.65 12.67 -0.62
N LEU A 117 18.65 11.33 -0.60
CA LEU A 117 17.97 10.57 0.43
C LEU A 117 18.61 10.79 1.81
N ASP A 118 19.93 10.72 1.92
CA ASP A 118 20.66 10.96 3.18
C ASP A 118 20.38 12.35 3.75
N ARG A 119 20.42 13.39 2.92
CA ARG A 119 20.13 14.77 3.38
C ARG A 119 18.69 14.93 3.85
N THR A 120 17.75 14.28 3.15
CA THR A 120 16.34 14.29 3.54
C THR A 120 16.13 13.53 4.86
N ALA A 121 16.79 12.37 5.01
CA ALA A 121 16.77 11.60 6.24
C ALA A 121 17.31 12.40 7.42
N ARG A 122 18.47 13.05 7.28
CA ARG A 122 19.05 13.92 8.33
C ARG A 122 18.15 15.08 8.75
N TYR A 123 17.36 15.63 7.82
CA TYR A 123 16.36 16.63 8.18
C TYR A 123 15.24 16.02 9.05
N LEU A 124 14.77 14.82 8.68
CA LEU A 124 13.72 14.12 9.40
C LEU A 124 14.20 13.49 10.73
N GLU A 125 15.50 13.28 10.91
CA GLU A 125 16.10 12.82 12.17
C GLU A 125 15.75 13.72 13.35
N ALA A 126 15.61 15.04 13.13
CA ALA A 126 15.19 15.97 14.18
C ALA A 126 13.78 15.69 14.71
N TRP A 127 12.94 15.00 13.92
CA TRP A 127 11.57 14.64 14.28
C TRP A 127 11.45 13.22 14.80
N PHE A 128 12.17 12.29 14.18
CA PHE A 128 11.92 10.85 14.33
C PHE A 128 13.14 10.06 14.81
N GLY A 129 14.30 10.70 14.95
CA GLY A 129 15.58 10.02 15.15
C GLY A 129 16.10 9.33 13.88
N PRO A 130 17.25 8.65 13.96
CA PRO A 130 17.87 7.99 12.82
C PRO A 130 16.99 6.87 12.25
N ALA A 131 17.04 6.70 10.93
CA ALA A 131 16.50 5.54 10.23
C ALA A 131 17.61 4.71 9.59
N GLU A 132 17.36 3.41 9.49
CA GLU A 132 18.17 2.53 8.67
C GLU A 132 17.93 2.88 7.19
N ILE A 133 18.99 3.27 6.50
CA ILE A 133 18.98 3.50 5.05
C ILE A 133 19.55 2.25 4.39
N GLY A 134 18.80 1.68 3.45
CA GLY A 134 19.21 0.44 2.81
C GLY A 134 18.58 0.19 1.46
N LYS A 135 19.15 -0.78 0.76
CA LYS A 135 18.67 -1.21 -0.55
C LYS A 135 17.51 -2.18 -0.40
N GLN A 136 16.42 -1.91 -1.11
CA GLN A 136 15.33 -2.86 -1.34
C GLN A 136 15.11 -2.98 -2.86
N TRP A 137 15.47 -4.15 -3.42
CA TRP A 137 15.50 -4.40 -4.87
C TRP A 137 16.38 -3.39 -5.62
N ASN A 138 15.81 -2.61 -6.55
CA ASN A 138 16.48 -1.55 -7.31
C ASN A 138 16.34 -0.17 -6.66
N THR A 139 15.91 -0.10 -5.39
CA THR A 139 15.49 1.15 -4.76
C THR A 139 16.24 1.36 -3.44
N LEU A 140 16.58 2.60 -3.12
CA LEU A 140 17.11 3.02 -1.83
C LEU A 140 15.94 3.50 -0.96
N ILE A 141 15.83 2.99 0.27
CA ILE A 141 14.71 3.31 1.15
C ILE A 141 15.16 3.63 2.57
N ALA A 142 14.34 4.41 3.28
CA ALA A 142 14.36 4.57 4.73
C ALA A 142 12.93 4.77 5.23
N THR A 143 12.59 4.31 6.43
CA THR A 143 11.20 4.34 6.89
C THR A 143 11.12 4.53 8.40
N TRP A 144 10.19 5.38 8.85
CA TRP A 144 9.75 5.48 10.23
C TRP A 144 8.28 5.11 10.33
N ARG A 145 7.90 4.40 11.40
CA ARG A 145 6.51 3.99 11.66
C ARG A 145 6.10 4.29 13.09
N SER A 146 4.88 4.74 13.29
CA SER A 146 4.25 4.79 14.60
C SER A 146 2.82 4.27 14.49
N GLY A 147 2.57 3.07 15.02
CA GLY A 147 1.37 2.30 14.69
C GLY A 147 1.30 2.03 13.19
N ILE A 148 0.16 2.34 12.58
CA ILE A 148 -0.06 2.23 11.13
C ILE A 148 0.33 3.49 10.34
N ALA A 149 0.69 4.59 11.01
CA ALA A 149 1.21 5.77 10.33
C ALA A 149 2.67 5.56 9.93
N GLU A 150 3.08 6.13 8.79
CA GLU A 150 4.40 5.91 8.19
C GLU A 150 4.94 7.18 7.55
N VAL A 151 6.26 7.40 7.70
CA VAL A 151 7.03 8.29 6.84
C VAL A 151 8.06 7.44 6.10
N GLY A 152 8.01 7.45 4.78
CA GLY A 152 8.89 6.68 3.90
C GLY A 152 9.70 7.58 2.98
N LEU A 153 10.98 7.30 2.86
CA LEU A 153 11.88 7.86 1.86
C LEU A 153 12.18 6.82 0.81
N ILE A 154 12.14 7.23 -0.45
CA ILE A 154 12.40 6.37 -1.58
C ILE A 154 13.25 7.14 -2.59
N ALA A 155 14.31 6.52 -3.10
CA ALA A 155 15.07 7.03 -4.24
C ALA A 155 15.47 5.89 -5.16
N TRP A 156 15.62 6.17 -6.45
CA TRP A 156 16.02 5.18 -7.46
C TRP A 156 17.39 5.53 -8.02
N PRO A 157 18.50 5.06 -7.41
CA PRO A 157 19.83 5.30 -7.95
C PRO A 157 19.91 4.86 -9.42
N PRO A 158 20.37 5.73 -10.34
CA PRO A 158 20.44 5.41 -11.77
C PRO A 158 21.26 4.14 -12.05
N ALA A 159 22.33 3.93 -11.29
CA ALA A 159 23.18 2.74 -11.39
C ALA A 159 22.47 1.42 -11.05
N TRP A 160 21.27 1.47 -10.45
CA TRP A 160 20.47 0.29 -10.09
C TRP A 160 19.27 0.08 -11.02
N GLN A 161 19.01 1.00 -11.95
CA GLN A 161 17.88 0.89 -12.87
C GLN A 161 18.29 0.17 -14.16
N SER A 162 17.32 -0.50 -14.80
CA SER A 162 17.51 -0.97 -16.17
C SER A 162 17.56 0.22 -17.12
N GLY A 163 18.52 0.23 -18.04
CA GLY A 163 18.77 1.36 -18.95
C GLY A 163 17.66 1.66 -19.97
N ASP A 164 16.68 0.77 -20.11
CA ASP A 164 15.61 0.89 -21.11
C ASP A 164 14.30 1.47 -20.54
N LEU A 165 14.26 1.81 -19.25
CA LEU A 165 13.07 2.44 -18.64
C LEU A 165 13.00 3.90 -19.08
N ARG A 166 11.93 4.25 -19.81
CA ARG A 166 11.61 5.63 -20.16
C ARG A 166 10.55 6.19 -19.20
N ASN A 167 10.80 7.40 -18.71
CA ASN A 167 9.89 8.13 -17.84
C ASN A 167 9.75 9.56 -18.37
N ASP A 168 8.61 9.88 -19.00
CA ASP A 168 8.38 11.20 -19.58
C ASP A 168 8.46 12.34 -18.55
N ALA A 169 8.24 12.05 -17.26
CA ALA A 169 8.41 13.04 -16.21
C ALA A 169 9.88 13.41 -16.00
N GLU A 170 10.80 12.45 -16.11
CA GLU A 170 12.24 12.70 -16.02
C GLU A 170 12.76 13.49 -17.22
N ASP A 171 12.17 13.30 -18.41
CA ASP A 171 12.54 14.10 -19.57
C ASP A 171 12.11 15.57 -19.41
N ARG A 172 10.95 15.81 -18.79
CA ARG A 172 10.49 17.17 -18.44
C ARG A 172 11.22 17.78 -17.25
N GLN A 173 11.58 16.95 -16.27
CA GLN A 173 12.26 17.35 -15.05
C GLN A 173 13.42 16.38 -14.75
N PRO A 174 14.61 16.63 -15.33
CA PRO A 174 15.77 15.72 -15.20
C PRO A 174 16.22 15.44 -13.78
N ARG A 175 15.96 16.37 -12.86
CA ARG A 175 16.25 16.21 -11.42
C ARG A 175 15.54 15.01 -10.78
N LEU A 176 14.42 14.54 -11.34
CA LEU A 176 13.68 13.39 -10.83
C LEU A 176 14.49 12.09 -10.84
N ARG A 177 15.45 11.95 -11.76
CA ARG A 177 16.33 10.77 -11.86
C ARG A 177 17.09 10.47 -10.58
N THR A 178 17.29 11.49 -9.73
CA THR A 178 18.03 11.37 -8.47
C THR A 178 17.26 11.95 -7.29
N ALA A 179 16.03 12.44 -7.48
CA ALA A 179 15.23 13.00 -6.41
C ALA A 179 14.90 11.96 -5.34
N CYS A 180 14.76 12.41 -4.09
CA CYS A 180 14.21 11.61 -3.01
C CYS A 180 12.71 11.89 -2.89
N HIS A 181 11.92 10.83 -2.94
CA HIS A 181 10.49 10.86 -2.71
C HIS A 181 10.22 10.72 -1.21
N VAL A 182 9.43 11.64 -0.68
CA VAL A 182 8.96 11.63 0.70
C VAL A 182 7.47 11.32 0.67
N ASN A 183 7.09 10.20 1.28
CA ASN A 183 5.70 9.79 1.44
C ASN A 183 5.34 9.77 2.91
N VAL A 184 4.20 10.36 3.24
CA VAL A 184 3.67 10.42 4.60
C VAL A 184 2.29 9.81 4.59
N ALA A 185 2.16 8.61 5.13
CA ALA A 185 0.89 7.95 5.34
C ALA A 185 0.33 8.29 6.72
N THR A 186 -0.89 8.83 6.76
CA THR A 186 -1.52 9.29 8.00
C THR A 186 -1.90 8.13 8.92
N GLY A 187 -2.00 6.91 8.38
CA GLY A 187 -2.53 5.77 9.11
C GLY A 187 -4.03 5.90 9.40
N PHE A 188 -4.76 6.78 8.70
CA PHE A 188 -6.20 6.84 8.84
C PHE A 188 -6.83 5.49 8.50
N CYS A 189 -7.65 4.99 9.40
CA CYS A 189 -8.36 3.73 9.28
C CYS A 189 -9.68 3.85 10.04
N LEU A 190 -10.73 3.19 9.55
CA LEU A 190 -12.03 3.21 10.21
C LEU A 190 -11.98 2.33 11.47
N SER A 191 -12.52 2.83 12.57
CA SER A 191 -12.85 1.98 13.71
C SER A 191 -13.98 1.02 13.32
N MET A 192 -13.99 -0.18 13.91
CA MET A 192 -15.11 -1.09 13.76
C MET A 192 -16.36 -0.53 14.45
N SER A 193 -17.52 -0.69 13.82
CA SER A 193 -18.82 -0.58 14.48
C SER A 193 -19.05 -1.73 15.46
N GLU A 194 -20.09 -1.67 16.29
CA GLU A 194 -20.48 -2.77 17.18
C GLU A 194 -20.73 -4.06 16.40
N ARG A 195 -21.50 -3.98 15.30
CA ARG A 195 -21.79 -5.12 14.44
C ARG A 195 -20.53 -5.74 13.83
N GLU A 196 -19.59 -4.91 13.39
CA GLU A 196 -18.31 -5.41 12.84
C GLU A 196 -17.43 -6.06 13.90
N ARG A 197 -17.45 -5.54 15.15
CA ARG A 197 -16.76 -6.20 16.26
C ARG A 197 -17.35 -7.58 16.53
N ASP A 198 -18.66 -7.72 16.51
CA ASP A 198 -19.33 -9.01 16.68
C ASP A 198 -18.97 -10.00 15.56
N TRP A 199 -18.92 -9.52 14.31
CA TRP A 199 -18.48 -10.33 13.18
C TRP A 199 -17.03 -10.82 13.31
N VAL A 200 -16.12 -9.93 13.75
CA VAL A 200 -14.72 -10.29 13.98
C VAL A 200 -14.57 -11.23 15.17
N ALA A 201 -15.36 -11.04 16.24
CA ALA A 201 -15.38 -11.97 17.37
C ALA A 201 -15.88 -13.37 16.97
N GLY A 202 -16.85 -13.44 16.05
CA GLY A 202 -17.38 -14.67 15.47
C GLY A 202 -16.63 -15.17 14.23
N PHE A 203 -15.41 -14.69 13.97
CA PHE A 203 -14.66 -15.02 12.77
C PHE A 203 -14.30 -16.51 12.67
N GLN A 204 -14.57 -17.11 11.51
CA GLN A 204 -14.32 -18.50 11.17
C GLN A 204 -13.38 -18.58 9.95
N PRO A 205 -12.07 -18.76 10.17
CA PRO A 205 -11.11 -18.96 9.10
C PRO A 205 -11.48 -20.15 8.21
N ILE A 206 -11.29 -20.01 6.90
CA ILE A 206 -11.47 -21.08 5.93
C ILE A 206 -10.09 -21.64 5.59
N ALA A 207 -9.95 -22.97 5.67
CA ALA A 207 -8.75 -23.66 5.22
C ALA A 207 -8.77 -23.80 3.69
N PHE A 208 -7.65 -23.50 3.05
CA PHE A 208 -7.44 -23.68 1.61
C PHE A 208 -5.96 -23.87 1.32
N ASP A 209 -5.65 -24.39 0.12
CA ASP A 209 -4.27 -24.50 -0.37
C ASP A 209 -3.88 -23.21 -1.11
N GLY A 210 -3.08 -22.37 -0.44
CA GLY A 210 -2.72 -21.04 -0.90
C GLY A 210 -2.33 -20.11 0.25
N SER A 211 -2.37 -18.81 0.00
CA SER A 211 -2.01 -17.79 0.98
C SER A 211 -2.82 -16.51 0.85
N VAL A 212 -3.06 -15.84 1.98
CA VAL A 212 -3.55 -14.46 2.03
C VAL A 212 -2.35 -13.52 1.96
N GLY A 213 -2.01 -13.11 0.74
CA GLY A 213 -0.86 -12.26 0.46
C GLY A 213 0.48 -12.99 0.64
N THR A 214 1.57 -12.24 0.64
CA THR A 214 2.91 -12.80 0.92
C THR A 214 3.16 -12.89 2.43
N ALA A 215 4.12 -13.71 2.86
CA ALA A 215 4.49 -13.81 4.29
C ALA A 215 4.87 -12.47 4.94
N ARG A 216 5.36 -11.50 4.15
CA ARG A 216 5.64 -10.13 4.58
C ARG A 216 4.37 -9.27 4.68
N MET A 217 3.39 -9.54 3.82
CA MET A 217 2.13 -8.81 3.76
C MET A 217 1.09 -9.34 4.74
N ALA A 218 1.15 -10.59 5.18
CA ALA A 218 0.15 -11.22 6.05
C ALA A 218 0.18 -10.71 7.52
N ARG A 219 0.26 -9.39 7.74
CA ARG A 219 0.32 -8.75 9.07
C ARG A 219 -0.48 -7.45 9.10
N ALA A 220 -1.75 -7.56 9.48
CA ALA A 220 -2.63 -6.43 9.68
C ALA A 220 -2.10 -5.54 10.82
N GLY A 221 -2.24 -4.22 10.65
CA GLY A 221 -1.79 -3.24 11.65
C GLY A 221 -0.33 -2.83 11.52
N THR A 222 0.34 -3.26 10.45
CA THR A 222 1.73 -2.87 10.16
C THR A 222 1.86 -1.82 9.07
N SER A 223 0.78 -1.52 8.34
CA SER A 223 0.78 -0.57 7.23
C SER A 223 -0.52 0.24 7.17
N ALA A 224 -0.42 1.47 6.66
CA ALA A 224 -1.59 2.32 6.43
C ALA A 224 -2.43 1.79 5.26
N PRO A 225 -3.77 1.82 5.36
CA PRO A 225 -4.65 1.50 4.26
C PRO A 225 -4.39 2.31 2.99
N TYR A 226 -4.62 1.71 1.81
CA TYR A 226 -4.64 2.46 0.55
C TYR A 226 -5.91 3.32 0.46
N ASP A 227 -5.86 4.47 -0.20
CA ASP A 227 -7.04 5.34 -0.37
C ASP A 227 -8.23 4.58 -0.96
N THR A 228 -7.95 3.67 -1.89
CA THR A 228 -8.95 2.84 -2.58
C THR A 228 -9.46 1.67 -1.73
N ALA A 229 -8.94 1.48 -0.51
CA ALA A 229 -9.25 0.37 0.39
C ALA A 229 -10.09 0.80 1.60
N LEU A 230 -10.22 2.11 1.84
CA LEU A 230 -10.72 2.69 3.09
C LEU A 230 -12.13 2.30 3.47
N GLU A 231 -13.03 2.05 2.51
CA GLU A 231 -14.42 1.70 2.79
C GLU A 231 -14.54 0.42 3.63
N TYR A 232 -13.57 -0.49 3.50
CA TYR A 232 -13.58 -1.81 4.13
C TYR A 232 -12.41 -2.08 5.07
N ALA A 233 -11.36 -1.26 5.02
CA ALA A 233 -10.24 -1.36 5.95
C ALA A 233 -10.67 -0.94 7.37
N ARG A 234 -10.28 -1.73 8.38
CA ARG A 234 -10.59 -1.49 9.80
C ARG A 234 -9.34 -1.51 10.66
N ALA A 235 -9.36 -0.74 11.74
CA ALA A 235 -8.32 -0.77 12.76
C ALA A 235 -8.29 -2.17 13.44
N PRO A 236 -7.13 -2.83 13.55
CA PRO A 236 -7.04 -4.22 14.02
C PRO A 236 -6.98 -4.37 15.54
N GLU A 237 -7.61 -3.45 16.30
CA GLU A 237 -7.45 -3.28 17.76
C GLU A 237 -7.82 -4.52 18.59
N THR A 238 -8.63 -5.42 18.06
CA THR A 238 -9.09 -6.65 18.73
C THR A 238 -8.72 -7.93 17.98
N LEU A 239 -7.80 -7.84 17.02
CA LEU A 239 -7.47 -8.96 16.14
C LEU A 239 -6.48 -9.92 16.81
N ALA A 240 -6.86 -11.18 16.97
CA ALA A 240 -5.98 -12.20 17.52
C ALA A 240 -4.77 -12.44 16.59
N ALA A 241 -3.57 -12.50 17.17
CA ALA A 241 -2.34 -12.72 16.40
C ALA A 241 -2.35 -14.05 15.60
N SER A 242 -3.10 -15.05 16.07
CA SER A 242 -3.31 -16.33 15.38
C SER A 242 -4.09 -16.23 14.07
N TRP A 243 -4.76 -15.11 13.81
CA TRP A 243 -5.55 -14.90 12.60
C TRP A 243 -4.79 -14.13 11.52
N GLN A 244 -3.54 -13.77 11.76
CA GLN A 244 -2.71 -13.12 10.75
C GLN A 244 -2.53 -14.02 9.52
N GLY A 245 -2.77 -13.47 8.32
CA GLY A 245 -2.70 -14.22 7.07
C GLY A 245 -3.88 -15.16 6.83
N SER A 246 -5.03 -14.89 7.43
CA SER A 246 -6.23 -15.71 7.28
C SER A 246 -7.34 -14.99 6.50
N LEU A 247 -8.21 -15.80 5.92
CA LEU A 247 -9.41 -15.40 5.21
C LEU A 247 -10.55 -16.26 5.73
N GLY A 248 -11.73 -15.69 5.90
CA GLY A 248 -12.88 -16.44 6.36
C GLY A 248 -14.13 -15.58 6.45
N LEU A 249 -15.12 -16.10 7.16
CA LEU A 249 -16.43 -15.49 7.29
C LEU A 249 -16.76 -15.24 8.75
N SER A 250 -17.61 -14.27 9.02
CA SER A 250 -18.26 -14.15 10.32
C SER A 250 -19.23 -15.30 10.56
N PHE A 251 -19.68 -15.49 11.81
CA PHE A 251 -20.78 -16.39 12.12
C PHE A 251 -22.02 -16.04 11.26
N GLY A 252 -22.68 -17.06 10.69
CA GLY A 252 -23.84 -16.87 9.82
C GLY A 252 -23.54 -16.28 8.44
N ASP A 253 -22.26 -16.19 8.05
CA ASP A 253 -21.80 -15.73 6.74
C ASP A 253 -22.23 -14.29 6.40
N GLU A 254 -22.39 -13.44 7.43
CA GLU A 254 -22.82 -12.05 7.29
C GLU A 254 -21.73 -11.10 6.77
N ALA A 255 -20.46 -11.44 6.95
CA ALA A 255 -19.33 -10.65 6.48
C ALA A 255 -18.16 -11.54 6.05
N LEU A 256 -17.44 -11.06 5.03
CA LEU A 256 -16.14 -11.55 4.62
C LEU A 256 -15.04 -10.81 5.38
N ILE A 257 -14.15 -11.55 6.03
CA ILE A 257 -13.04 -11.00 6.82
C ILE A 257 -11.73 -11.47 6.21
N ILE A 258 -10.87 -10.50 5.87
CA ILE A 258 -9.56 -10.73 5.27
C ILE A 258 -8.51 -10.12 6.19
N VAL A 259 -7.56 -10.93 6.61
CA VAL A 259 -6.42 -10.49 7.43
C VAL A 259 -5.15 -10.56 6.58
N SER A 260 -4.92 -9.52 5.79
CA SER A 260 -3.72 -9.35 4.97
C SER A 260 -2.77 -8.35 5.63
N ASP A 261 -2.23 -7.40 4.88
CA ASP A 261 -1.49 -6.23 5.33
C ASP A 261 -2.39 -5.22 6.06
N GLN A 262 -3.69 -5.39 5.89
CA GLN A 262 -4.78 -4.66 6.52
C GLN A 262 -5.83 -5.67 7.02
N LEU A 263 -6.63 -5.25 7.99
CA LEU A 263 -7.86 -5.96 8.35
C LEU A 263 -8.97 -5.41 7.46
N PHE A 264 -9.55 -6.24 6.61
CA PHE A 264 -10.76 -5.91 5.87
C PHE A 264 -11.96 -6.62 6.48
N VAL A 265 -13.02 -5.85 6.70
CA VAL A 265 -14.33 -6.37 7.11
C VAL A 265 -15.34 -5.91 6.07
N VAL A 266 -15.82 -6.86 5.26
CA VAL A 266 -16.70 -6.58 4.12
C VAL A 266 -18.07 -7.18 4.40
N PRO A 267 -19.11 -6.35 4.62
CA PRO A 267 -20.48 -6.86 4.73
C PRO A 267 -20.86 -7.66 3.50
N ARG A 268 -21.54 -8.80 3.68
CA ARG A 268 -21.98 -9.68 2.59
C ARG A 268 -22.76 -8.91 1.54
N GLU A 269 -23.65 -8.03 1.97
CA GLU A 269 -24.48 -7.22 1.09
C GLU A 269 -23.68 -6.30 0.17
N SER A 270 -22.46 -5.94 0.55
CA SER A 270 -21.57 -5.06 -0.23
C SER A 270 -20.78 -5.80 -1.30
N ILE A 271 -20.75 -7.13 -1.26
CA ILE A 271 -20.05 -7.98 -2.24
C ILE A 271 -20.93 -8.14 -3.47
N ILE A 272 -20.43 -7.68 -4.61
CA ILE A 272 -21.12 -7.74 -5.91
C ILE A 272 -20.85 -9.10 -6.54
N GLU A 273 -19.57 -9.48 -6.63
CA GLU A 273 -19.10 -10.73 -7.23
C GLU A 273 -17.71 -11.09 -6.73
N LEU A 274 -17.33 -12.35 -6.94
CA LEU A 274 -15.96 -12.82 -6.77
C LEU A 274 -15.33 -13.06 -8.14
N GLU A 275 -14.02 -12.82 -8.26
CA GLU A 275 -13.27 -13.01 -9.50
C GLU A 275 -12.02 -13.85 -9.25
N VAL A 276 -11.83 -14.89 -10.05
CA VAL A 276 -10.59 -15.68 -10.09
C VAL A 276 -9.81 -15.34 -11.34
N LEU A 277 -8.66 -14.68 -11.16
CA LEU A 277 -7.68 -14.44 -12.22
C LEU A 277 -6.70 -15.61 -12.28
N ARG A 278 -6.48 -16.17 -13.48
CA ARG A 278 -5.60 -17.32 -13.71
C ARG A 278 -4.47 -16.97 -14.67
N LEU A 279 -3.25 -17.12 -14.18
CA LEU A 279 -2.02 -16.79 -14.89
C LEU A 279 -1.22 -18.05 -15.23
N THR A 280 -0.92 -18.26 -16.50
CA THR A 280 0.02 -19.28 -16.95
C THR A 280 1.46 -18.76 -16.86
N PRO A 281 2.44 -19.62 -16.52
CA PRO A 281 3.84 -19.22 -16.45
C PRO A 281 4.33 -18.59 -17.77
N ALA A 282 4.99 -17.44 -17.67
CA ALA A 282 5.68 -16.81 -18.79
C ALA A 282 6.99 -16.14 -18.31
N LYS A 283 6.95 -14.88 -17.84
CA LYS A 283 8.12 -14.26 -17.18
C LYS A 283 8.16 -14.55 -15.68
N GLY A 284 7.00 -14.66 -15.05
CA GLY A 284 6.85 -15.09 -13.66
C GLY A 284 6.39 -16.55 -13.54
N GLY A 285 6.15 -16.96 -12.29
CA GLY A 285 5.77 -18.34 -11.96
C GLY A 285 4.34 -18.71 -12.34
N GLY A 286 3.50 -17.75 -12.76
CA GLY A 286 2.07 -17.95 -12.93
C GLY A 286 1.34 -18.15 -11.60
N GLY A 287 0.13 -18.71 -11.66
CA GLY A 287 -0.70 -19.02 -10.50
C GLY A 287 -2.12 -18.49 -10.65
N SER A 288 -2.84 -18.38 -9.53
CA SER A 288 -4.17 -17.79 -9.49
C SER A 288 -4.33 -16.84 -8.32
N SER A 289 -5.18 -15.82 -8.50
CA SER A 289 -5.56 -14.88 -7.44
C SER A 289 -7.07 -14.74 -7.39
N LEU A 290 -7.59 -14.68 -6.16
CA LEU A 290 -9.00 -14.49 -5.88
C LEU A 290 -9.21 -13.05 -5.40
N HIS A 291 -10.21 -12.39 -5.97
CA HIS A 291 -10.59 -11.02 -5.64
C HIS A 291 -12.09 -10.93 -5.31
N ALA A 292 -12.46 -10.00 -4.44
CA ALA A 292 -13.84 -9.57 -4.27
C ALA A 292 -14.05 -8.22 -4.95
N ARG A 293 -15.14 -8.09 -5.70
CA ARG A 293 -15.64 -6.81 -6.19
C ARG A 293 -16.74 -6.33 -5.26
N CYS A 294 -16.53 -5.17 -4.66
CA CYS A 294 -17.39 -4.60 -3.65
C CYS A 294 -17.98 -3.27 -4.11
N ARG A 295 -19.14 -2.89 -3.55
CA ARG A 295 -19.71 -1.56 -3.78
C ARG A 295 -18.74 -0.48 -3.33
N THR A 296 -18.79 0.69 -3.96
CA THR A 296 -17.92 1.82 -3.62
C THR A 296 -18.66 3.13 -3.79
N GLN A 297 -18.27 4.14 -3.01
CA GLN A 297 -18.70 5.53 -3.20
C GLN A 297 -17.75 6.33 -4.09
N ALA A 298 -16.69 5.72 -4.63
CA ALA A 298 -15.83 6.36 -5.62
C ALA A 298 -16.60 6.66 -6.93
N LYS A 299 -16.50 7.88 -7.44
CA LYS A 299 -17.35 8.36 -8.55
C LYS A 299 -17.05 7.72 -9.91
N ALA A 300 -15.80 7.35 -10.16
CA ALA A 300 -15.36 6.80 -11.45
C ALA A 300 -15.14 5.28 -11.41
N ARG A 301 -15.68 4.59 -10.41
CA ARG A 301 -15.57 3.12 -10.28
C ARG A 301 -16.94 2.53 -9.99
N ASP A 302 -17.31 1.52 -10.76
CA ASP A 302 -18.54 0.76 -10.49
C ASP A 302 -18.38 -0.18 -9.28
N ALA A 303 -17.14 -0.58 -9.00
CA ALA A 303 -16.78 -1.43 -7.88
C ALA A 303 -15.34 -1.17 -7.41
N GLN A 304 -15.09 -1.47 -6.15
CA GLN A 304 -13.74 -1.59 -5.58
C GLN A 304 -13.32 -3.06 -5.62
N THR A 305 -12.10 -3.33 -6.07
CA THR A 305 -11.52 -4.69 -6.04
C THR A 305 -10.64 -4.87 -4.82
N LEU A 306 -10.88 -5.94 -4.06
CA LEU A 306 -10.07 -6.37 -2.92
C LEU A 306 -9.43 -7.71 -3.22
N PHE A 307 -8.10 -7.79 -3.07
CA PHE A 307 -7.38 -9.05 -3.13
C PHE A 307 -7.69 -9.91 -1.89
N LEU A 308 -8.06 -11.17 -2.09
CA LEU A 308 -8.42 -12.10 -1.01
C LEU A 308 -7.31 -13.12 -0.73
N ALA A 309 -6.85 -13.81 -1.78
CA ALA A 309 -5.92 -14.93 -1.66
C ALA A 309 -5.26 -15.25 -3.01
N GLN A 310 -4.19 -16.05 -2.96
CA GLN A 310 -3.47 -16.55 -4.13
C GLN A 310 -2.97 -17.99 -3.95
N ALA A 311 -2.74 -18.66 -5.07
CA ALA A 311 -2.04 -19.95 -5.16
C ALA A 311 -1.06 -19.96 -6.33
N SER A 312 -0.01 -20.79 -6.24
CA SER A 312 0.93 -21.01 -7.35
C SER A 312 0.35 -21.85 -8.47
N ASP A 313 -0.72 -22.61 -8.20
CA ASP A 313 -1.48 -23.34 -9.22
C ASP A 313 -2.44 -22.37 -9.95
N PRO A 314 -2.40 -22.29 -11.30
CA PRO A 314 -3.38 -21.56 -12.09
C PRO A 314 -4.84 -21.90 -11.80
N ASP A 315 -5.16 -23.08 -11.27
CA ASP A 315 -6.52 -23.45 -10.89
C ASP A 315 -6.76 -23.52 -9.38
N GLY A 316 -5.73 -23.22 -8.57
CA GLY A 316 -5.75 -23.38 -7.11
C GLY A 316 -6.83 -22.56 -6.41
N MET A 317 -7.20 -21.40 -6.94
CA MET A 317 -8.24 -20.53 -6.35
C MET A 317 -9.67 -20.85 -6.80
N ASN A 318 -9.88 -21.73 -7.79
CA ASN A 318 -11.21 -22.03 -8.32
C ASN A 318 -12.15 -22.63 -7.27
N GLY A 319 -11.64 -23.55 -6.45
CA GLY A 319 -12.42 -24.22 -5.41
C GLY A 319 -12.87 -23.25 -4.32
N LEU A 320 -11.92 -22.45 -3.81
CA LEU A 320 -12.18 -21.43 -2.80
C LEU A 320 -13.17 -20.36 -3.31
N GLY A 321 -13.00 -19.88 -4.55
CA GLY A 321 -13.90 -18.90 -5.16
C GLY A 321 -15.35 -19.40 -5.23
N ARG A 322 -15.56 -20.65 -5.68
CA ARG A 322 -16.91 -21.27 -5.72
C ARG A 322 -17.50 -21.47 -4.32
N GLN A 323 -16.68 -21.91 -3.37
CA GLN A 323 -17.12 -22.11 -1.98
C GLN A 323 -17.58 -20.80 -1.35
N LEU A 324 -16.79 -19.74 -1.47
CA LEU A 324 -17.11 -18.42 -0.94
C LEU A 324 -18.35 -17.83 -1.61
N ALA A 325 -18.45 -17.92 -2.94
CA ALA A 325 -19.60 -17.45 -3.69
C ALA A 325 -20.90 -18.12 -3.25
N ALA A 326 -20.88 -19.44 -3.06
CA ALA A 326 -22.04 -20.19 -2.57
C ALA A 326 -22.47 -19.75 -1.16
N ARG A 327 -21.52 -19.55 -0.23
CA ARG A 327 -21.80 -19.11 1.14
C ARG A 327 -22.29 -17.66 1.21
N LEU A 328 -21.65 -16.77 0.46
CA LEU A 328 -22.00 -15.35 0.38
C LEU A 328 -23.22 -15.09 -0.50
N GLY A 329 -23.69 -16.08 -1.26
CA GLY A 329 -24.81 -15.94 -2.20
C GLY A 329 -24.58 -14.87 -3.26
N CYS A 330 -23.36 -14.78 -3.78
CA CYS A 330 -22.97 -13.87 -4.88
C CYS A 330 -22.41 -14.69 -6.06
N PRO A 331 -22.39 -14.15 -7.29
CA PRO A 331 -21.75 -14.82 -8.42
C PRO A 331 -20.23 -14.92 -8.27
N VAL A 332 -19.63 -15.88 -8.98
CA VAL A 332 -18.18 -15.97 -9.17
C VAL A 332 -17.86 -16.09 -10.65
N GLU A 333 -16.95 -15.24 -11.12
CA GLU A 333 -16.33 -15.36 -12.43
C GLU A 333 -14.97 -16.06 -12.30
N ILE A 334 -14.77 -17.11 -13.10
CA ILE A 334 -13.46 -17.77 -13.25
C ILE A 334 -12.93 -17.37 -14.62
N GLY A 335 -12.02 -16.40 -14.63
CA GLY A 335 -11.49 -15.83 -15.86
C GLY A 335 -10.70 -16.83 -16.71
N PRO A 336 -10.46 -16.55 -17.99
CA PRO A 336 -9.61 -17.40 -18.83
C PRO A 336 -8.15 -17.38 -18.35
N TYR A 337 -7.31 -18.23 -18.93
CA TYR A 337 -5.88 -18.21 -18.67
C TYR A 337 -5.20 -17.05 -19.41
N PHE A 338 -4.36 -16.30 -18.69
CA PHE A 338 -3.54 -15.24 -19.26
C PHE A 338 -2.04 -15.53 -19.06
N PRO A 339 -1.14 -15.18 -19.99
CA PRO A 339 0.28 -15.27 -19.74
C PRO A 339 0.74 -14.25 -18.68
N ASP A 340 1.61 -14.68 -17.77
CA ASP A 340 2.26 -13.84 -16.76
C ASP A 340 3.36 -12.96 -17.41
N ALA A 341 2.94 -11.81 -17.96
CA ALA A 341 3.67 -11.00 -18.95
C ALA A 341 4.82 -10.13 -18.40
#